data_AF-A0A526V9N2-F1
#
_entry.id   AF-A0A526V9N2-F1
#
_cell.length_a   1.000
_cell.length_b   1.000
_cell.length_c   1.000
_cell.angle_alpha   90.00
_cell.angle_beta   90.00
_cell.angle_gamma   90.00
#
_symmetry.space_group_name_H-M   'P 1'
#
loop_
_entity.id
_entity.type
_entity.pdbx_description
1 polymer ?
#
loop_
_entity_poly.entity_id
_entity_poly.type
_entity_poly.pdbx_seq_one_letter_code
_entity_poly.pdbx_strand_id
1 'polypeptide(L)'
;MTAKIEYRLIGAGWAICDVAVEDLKATVAASYLGDTLNELLCATLSALEGTRYSAARFCDEPSEYRFVLMPKDGFVRVRILEFSELWSDEPDDFGAIRLDAICGLREFAEAVLSAARAVLNTHGIKGYKENWGRHEFPLEAMNKLSRALGMATLQ
;
A
#
# COMPACT_ATOMS: atom_id res chain seq x y z
N MET A 1 15.03 -1.14 -10.53
CA MET A 1 15.29 -1.82 -9.24
C MET A 1 13.95 -2.41 -8.83
N THR A 2 13.80 -3.73 -8.89
CA THR A 2 12.46 -4.33 -8.93
C THR A 2 11.80 -4.33 -7.56
N ALA A 3 10.63 -3.69 -7.45
CA ALA A 3 9.75 -3.81 -6.30
C ALA A 3 8.75 -4.96 -6.52
N LYS A 4 8.41 -5.69 -5.46
CA LYS A 4 7.33 -6.67 -5.42
C LYS A 4 6.45 -6.40 -4.21
N ILE A 5 5.15 -6.47 -4.42
CA ILE A 5 4.14 -6.30 -3.38
C ILE A 5 3.12 -7.41 -3.54
N GLU A 6 2.87 -8.13 -2.45
CA GLU A 6 1.82 -9.13 -2.36
C GLU A 6 0.87 -8.73 -1.24
N TYR A 7 -0.39 -8.46 -1.58
CA TYR A 7 -1.43 -8.11 -0.62
C TYR A 7 -2.46 -9.24 -0.57
N ARG A 8 -2.68 -9.82 0.61
CA ARG A 8 -3.55 -10.98 0.79
C ARG A 8 -4.52 -10.73 1.92
N LEU A 9 -5.82 -10.90 1.66
CA LEU A 9 -6.80 -11.00 2.73
C LEU A 9 -6.61 -12.34 3.43
N ILE A 10 -6.49 -12.31 4.76
CA ILE A 10 -6.37 -13.51 5.59
C ILE A 10 -7.66 -13.81 6.38
N GLY A 11 -8.72 -13.04 6.11
CA GLY A 11 -10.07 -13.22 6.66
C GLY A 11 -10.34 -12.35 7.89
N ALA A 12 -11.61 -12.30 8.31
CA ALA A 12 -12.07 -11.58 9.51
C ALA A 12 -11.63 -10.11 9.61
N GLY A 13 -11.54 -9.41 8.48
CA GLY A 13 -11.09 -8.02 8.45
C GLY A 13 -9.57 -7.85 8.55
N TRP A 14 -8.78 -8.87 8.23
CA TRP A 14 -7.32 -8.80 8.27
C TRP A 14 -6.68 -9.05 6.90
N ALA A 15 -5.52 -8.43 6.70
CA ALA A 15 -4.68 -8.62 5.54
C ALA A 15 -3.19 -8.62 5.91
N ILE A 16 -2.40 -9.27 5.07
CA ILE A 16 -0.94 -9.23 5.11
C ILE A 16 -0.45 -8.63 3.79
N CYS A 17 0.48 -7.70 3.89
CA CYS A 17 1.18 -7.06 2.78
C CYS A 17 2.67 -7.38 2.89
N ASP A 18 3.15 -8.25 2.00
CA ASP A 18 4.57 -8.57 1.87
C ASP A 18 5.18 -7.63 0.83
N VAL A 19 6.27 -6.95 1.21
CA VAL A 19 6.99 -6.02 0.35
C VAL A 19 8.43 -6.44 0.23
N ALA A 20 8.92 -6.47 -1.01
CA ALA A 20 10.32 -6.69 -1.31
C ALA A 20 10.83 -5.62 -2.29
N VAL A 21 11.97 -5.02 -1.96
CA VAL A 21 12.73 -4.15 -2.85
C VAL A 21 14.16 -4.67 -2.85
N GLU A 22 14.56 -5.29 -3.95
CA GLU A 22 15.82 -6.05 -4.04
C GLU A 22 15.93 -7.10 -2.90
N ASP A 23 16.96 -6.99 -2.04
CA ASP A 23 17.20 -7.89 -0.91
C ASP A 23 16.47 -7.48 0.38
N LEU A 24 15.90 -6.27 0.41
CA LEU A 24 15.17 -5.75 1.56
C LEU A 24 13.72 -6.23 1.52
N LYS A 25 13.24 -6.73 2.66
CA LYS A 25 11.89 -7.27 2.80
C LYS A 25 11.23 -6.80 4.09
N ALA A 26 9.94 -6.60 4.03
CA ALA A 26 9.09 -6.40 5.20
C ALA A 26 7.73 -7.06 5.00
N THR A 27 7.14 -7.50 6.09
CA THR A 27 5.77 -8.01 6.14
C THR A 27 4.99 -7.10 7.06
N VAL A 28 3.84 -6.64 6.58
CA VAL A 28 3.00 -5.63 7.22
C VAL A 28 1.60 -6.19 7.38
N ALA A 29 1.07 -6.19 8.58
CA ALA A 29 -0.32 -6.55 8.82
C ALA A 29 -1.23 -5.33 8.75
N ALA A 30 -2.49 -5.56 8.39
CA ALA A 30 -3.53 -4.56 8.34
C ALA A 30 -4.85 -5.14 8.84
N SER A 31 -5.55 -4.37 9.65
CA SER A 31 -6.90 -4.63 10.12
C SER A 31 -7.90 -3.70 9.43
N TYR A 32 -9.16 -4.12 9.46
CA TYR A 32 -10.33 -3.43 8.91
C TYR A 32 -10.59 -2.05 9.53
N LEU A 33 -9.83 -1.63 10.55
CA LEU A 33 -9.94 -0.30 11.11
C LEU A 33 -9.53 0.80 10.13
N GLY A 34 -8.62 0.50 9.20
CA GLY A 34 -8.18 1.40 8.13
C GLY A 34 -8.65 0.96 6.75
N ASP A 35 -8.59 1.89 5.79
CA ASP A 35 -8.87 1.62 4.38
C ASP A 35 -7.55 1.34 3.63
N THR A 36 -6.76 0.41 4.14
CA THR A 36 -5.31 0.32 3.89
C THR A 36 -4.94 0.10 2.42
N LEU A 37 -5.70 -0.74 1.69
CA LEU A 37 -5.48 -0.95 0.26
C LEU A 37 -5.81 0.32 -0.55
N ASN A 38 -6.88 1.04 -0.19
CA ASN A 38 -7.23 2.30 -0.82
C ASN A 38 -6.18 3.38 -0.55
N GLU A 39 -5.73 3.50 0.71
CA GLU A 39 -4.70 4.44 1.10
C GLU A 39 -3.39 4.19 0.37
N LEU A 40 -2.96 2.92 0.24
CA LEU A 40 -1.76 2.57 -0.50
C LEU A 40 -1.87 2.95 -1.99
N LEU A 41 -3.02 2.68 -2.63
CA LEU A 41 -3.29 3.10 -4.01
C LEU A 41 -3.24 4.62 -4.16
N CYS A 42 -3.89 5.35 -3.24
CA CYS A 42 -3.95 6.82 -3.27
C CYS A 42 -2.60 7.47 -3.00
N ALA A 43 -1.82 6.96 -2.04
CA ALA A 43 -0.47 7.44 -1.76
C ALA A 43 0.46 7.23 -2.96
N THR A 44 0.37 6.07 -3.60
CA THR A 44 1.14 5.71 -4.80
C THR A 44 0.77 6.60 -5.99
N LEU A 45 -0.52 6.83 -6.21
CA LEU A 45 -1.00 7.77 -7.24
C LEU A 45 -0.48 9.18 -6.97
N SER A 46 -0.56 9.67 -5.73
CA SER A 46 -0.04 10.99 -5.35
C SER A 46 1.47 11.11 -5.62
N ALA A 47 2.22 10.03 -5.40
CA ALA A 47 3.65 10.01 -5.69
C ALA A 47 3.93 10.10 -7.20
N LEU A 48 3.15 9.41 -8.04
CA LEU A 48 3.21 9.52 -9.50
C LEU A 48 2.82 10.91 -10.01
N GLU A 49 1.87 11.57 -9.37
CA GLU A 49 1.40 12.92 -9.71
C GLU A 49 2.38 14.02 -9.27
N GLY A 50 3.50 13.66 -8.62
CA GLY A 50 4.61 14.57 -8.32
C GLY A 50 4.54 15.23 -6.95
N THR A 51 3.72 14.73 -6.02
CA THR A 51 3.82 15.14 -4.61
C THR A 51 5.19 14.76 -4.07
N ARG A 52 5.78 15.59 -3.18
CA ARG A 52 7.10 15.30 -2.61
C ARG A 52 7.05 14.24 -1.50
N TYR A 53 5.86 13.98 -1.00
CA TYR A 53 5.59 13.13 0.14
C TYR A 53 4.13 12.65 0.05
N SER A 54 3.93 11.36 0.24
CA SER A 54 2.62 10.76 0.49
C SER A 54 2.77 9.58 1.43
N ALA A 55 1.70 9.22 2.14
CA ALA A 55 1.74 8.08 3.04
C ALA A 55 0.42 7.31 3.09
N ALA A 56 0.52 6.03 3.45
CA ALA A 56 -0.61 5.15 3.72
C ALA A 56 -0.45 4.49 5.10
N ARG A 57 -1.54 4.37 5.86
CA ARG A 57 -1.54 3.75 7.19
C ARG A 57 -2.05 2.33 7.13
N PHE A 58 -1.45 1.48 7.97
CA PHE A 58 -1.79 0.08 8.13
C PHE A 58 -2.02 -0.15 9.62
N CYS A 59 -3.28 -0.31 10.03
CA CYS A 59 -3.63 -0.57 11.43
C CYS A 59 -3.29 -2.03 11.77
N ASP A 60 -2.39 -2.30 12.71
CA ASP A 60 -1.99 -3.65 13.13
C ASP A 60 -2.21 -3.80 14.63
N GLU A 61 -3.47 -3.87 15.05
CA GLU A 61 -3.88 -3.64 16.44
C GLU A 61 -3.03 -4.42 17.47
N PRO A 62 -2.40 -3.75 18.46
CA PRO A 62 -2.51 -2.34 18.84
C PRO A 62 -1.49 -1.37 18.18
N SER A 63 -0.63 -1.83 17.28
CA SER A 63 0.37 -1.03 16.56
C SER A 63 -0.19 -0.47 15.24
N GLU A 64 0.62 0.33 14.55
CA GLU A 64 0.38 0.68 13.16
C GLU A 64 1.67 0.68 12.35
N TYR A 65 1.54 0.53 11.04
CA TYR A 65 2.61 0.85 10.10
C TYR A 65 2.25 2.04 9.23
N ARG A 66 3.28 2.76 8.79
CA ARG A 66 3.18 3.85 7.82
C ARG A 66 4.06 3.52 6.61
N PHE A 67 3.43 3.42 5.45
CA PHE A 67 4.13 3.44 4.17
C PHE A 67 4.39 4.88 3.79
N VAL A 68 5.64 5.32 3.85
CA VAL A 68 6.05 6.68 3.47
C VAL A 68 6.71 6.61 2.10
N LEU A 69 6.19 7.40 1.16
CA LEU A 69 6.67 7.50 -0.22
C LEU A 69 7.26 8.89 -0.47
N MET A 70 8.52 8.94 -0.86
CA MET A 70 9.22 10.16 -1.22
C MET A 70 9.76 10.04 -2.64
N PRO A 71 8.99 10.45 -3.67
CA PRO A 71 9.44 10.38 -5.05
C PRO A 71 10.49 11.43 -5.38
N LYS A 72 11.45 11.06 -6.21
CA LYS A 72 12.52 11.93 -6.69
C LYS A 72 13.10 11.41 -8.01
N ASP A 73 13.12 12.25 -9.03
CA ASP A 73 13.84 12.00 -10.30
C ASP A 73 13.50 10.63 -10.97
N GLY A 74 12.23 10.22 -10.94
CA GLY A 74 11.77 8.93 -11.50
C GLY A 74 11.94 7.72 -10.57
N PHE A 75 12.53 7.92 -9.40
CA PHE A 75 12.64 6.94 -8.32
C PHE A 75 11.69 7.29 -7.17
N VAL A 76 11.53 6.36 -6.24
CA VAL A 76 10.83 6.57 -4.98
C VAL A 76 11.62 5.93 -3.85
N ARG A 77 11.82 6.68 -2.77
CA ARG A 77 12.23 6.09 -1.49
C ARG A 77 10.98 5.62 -0.77
N VAL A 78 10.95 4.34 -0.44
CA VAL A 78 9.87 3.68 0.28
C VAL A 78 10.38 3.39 1.68
N ARG A 79 9.71 3.95 2.70
CA ARG A 79 9.93 3.56 4.10
C ARG A 79 8.69 2.89 4.64
N ILE A 80 8.88 1.79 5.35
CA ILE A 80 7.84 1.17 6.17
C ILE A 80 8.27 1.38 7.61
N LEU A 81 7.48 2.16 8.33
CA LEU A 81 7.73 2.55 9.71
C LEU A 81 6.69 1.84 10.59
N GLU A 82 7.10 1.31 11.73
CA GLU A 82 6.20 0.75 12.75
C GLU A 82 6.13 1.67 13.96
N PHE A 83 4.91 1.88 14.45
CA PHE A 83 4.61 2.59 15.69
C PHE A 83 3.90 1.64 16.63
N SER A 84 4.23 1.68 17.92
CA SER A 84 3.66 0.77 18.92
C SER A 84 2.17 1.02 19.21
N GLU A 85 1.64 2.17 18.80
CA GLU A 85 0.26 2.59 19.03
C GLU A 85 -0.46 2.91 17.72
N LEU A 86 -1.68 2.39 17.59
CA LEU A 86 -2.63 2.76 16.54
C LEU A 86 -2.87 4.26 16.53
N TRP A 87 -3.01 4.82 15.34
CA TRP A 87 -3.32 6.23 15.13
C TRP A 87 -2.30 7.16 15.76
N SER A 88 -1.04 6.71 15.88
CA SER A 88 0.05 7.55 16.36
C SER A 88 0.15 8.83 15.53
N ASP A 89 0.10 9.97 16.22
CA ASP A 89 0.38 11.29 15.63
C ASP A 89 1.88 11.63 15.68
N GLU A 90 2.72 10.66 16.05
CA GLU A 90 4.17 10.86 16.08
C GLU A 90 4.74 11.14 14.68
N PRO A 91 5.76 12.01 14.59
CA PRO A 91 6.51 12.21 13.37
C PRO A 91 7.15 10.91 12.87
N ASP A 92 7.35 10.81 11.55
CA ASP A 92 7.94 9.62 10.90
C ASP A 92 9.27 9.17 11.53
N ASP A 93 10.09 10.11 12.00
CA ASP A 93 11.42 9.82 12.58
C ASP A 93 11.35 9.06 13.92
N PHE A 94 10.17 8.95 14.54
CA PHE A 94 9.95 8.15 15.75
C PHE A 94 9.55 6.70 15.43
N GLY A 95 9.12 6.42 14.20
CA GLY A 95 8.74 5.07 13.79
C GLY A 95 9.96 4.14 13.64
N ALA A 96 9.84 2.91 14.13
CA ALA A 96 10.85 1.89 13.93
C ALA A 96 10.91 1.49 12.45
N ILE A 97 12.08 1.63 11.82
CA ILE A 97 12.25 1.32 10.40
C ILE A 97 12.18 -0.20 10.20
N ARG A 98 11.18 -0.66 9.44
CA ARG A 98 11.05 -2.05 8.98
C ARG A 98 11.55 -2.25 7.56
N LEU A 99 11.47 -1.22 6.74
CA LEU A 99 12.05 -1.18 5.40
C LEU A 99 12.43 0.26 5.07
N ASP A 100 13.56 0.42 4.39
CA ASP A 100 14.00 1.70 3.83
C ASP A 100 14.78 1.42 2.55
N ALA A 101 14.11 1.59 1.41
CA ALA A 101 14.64 1.20 0.11
C ALA A 101 14.35 2.25 -0.95
N ILE A 102 15.12 2.24 -2.04
CA ILE A 102 14.89 3.07 -3.21
C ILE A 102 14.59 2.14 -4.39
N CYS A 103 13.56 2.45 -5.16
CA CYS A 103 13.24 1.73 -6.38
C CYS A 103 12.67 2.66 -7.46
N GLY A 104 12.44 2.15 -8.67
CA GLY A 104 11.78 2.92 -9.72
C GLY A 104 10.35 3.28 -9.32
N LEU A 105 9.96 4.55 -9.46
CA LEU A 105 8.61 4.99 -9.06
C LEU A 105 7.53 4.28 -9.88
N ARG A 106 7.74 4.15 -11.20
CA ARG A 106 6.84 3.38 -12.07
C ARG A 106 6.81 1.90 -11.68
N GLU A 107 7.96 1.30 -11.42
CA GLU A 107 8.05 -0.12 -11.02
C GLU A 107 7.30 -0.38 -9.70
N PHE A 108 7.44 0.50 -8.71
CA PHE A 108 6.70 0.44 -7.45
C PHE A 108 5.19 0.57 -7.67
N ALA A 109 4.77 1.55 -8.47
CA ALA A 109 3.37 1.77 -8.76
C ALA A 109 2.71 0.60 -9.50
N GLU A 110 3.43 -0.02 -10.44
CA GLU A 110 3.00 -1.24 -11.12
C GLU A 110 2.88 -2.42 -10.14
N ALA A 111 3.80 -2.54 -9.17
CA ALA A 111 3.72 -3.55 -8.12
C ALA A 111 2.49 -3.37 -7.21
N VAL A 112 2.19 -2.13 -6.78
CA VAL A 112 0.98 -1.82 -6.00
C VAL A 112 -0.29 -2.14 -6.80
N LEU A 113 -0.35 -1.72 -8.07
CA LEU A 113 -1.50 -2.00 -8.94
C LEU A 113 -1.70 -3.49 -9.16
N SER A 114 -0.60 -4.24 -9.34
CA SER A 114 -0.62 -5.70 -9.48
C SER A 114 -1.16 -6.38 -8.22
N ALA A 115 -0.75 -5.93 -7.02
CA ALA A 115 -1.26 -6.45 -5.76
C ALA A 115 -2.78 -6.22 -5.62
N ALA A 116 -3.26 -5.00 -5.92
CA ALA A 116 -4.70 -4.70 -5.90
C ALA A 116 -5.48 -5.54 -6.93
N ARG A 117 -4.90 -5.77 -8.12
CA ARG A 117 -5.48 -6.63 -9.15
C ARG A 117 -5.59 -8.07 -8.68
N ALA A 118 -4.57 -8.59 -8.00
CA ALA A 118 -4.58 -9.95 -7.47
C ALA A 118 -5.71 -10.12 -6.45
N VAL A 119 -5.86 -9.18 -5.51
CA VAL A 119 -6.98 -9.16 -4.55
C VAL A 119 -8.33 -9.21 -5.28
N LEU A 120 -8.51 -8.37 -6.29
CA LEU A 120 -9.75 -8.32 -7.06
C LEU A 120 -10.01 -9.62 -7.83
N ASN A 121 -8.98 -10.21 -8.44
CA ASN A 121 -9.11 -11.46 -9.18
C ASN A 121 -9.45 -12.63 -8.25
N THR A 122 -8.91 -12.64 -7.03
CA THR A 122 -9.11 -13.71 -6.06
C THR A 122 -10.48 -13.62 -5.38
N HIS A 123 -10.90 -12.42 -4.97
CA HIS A 123 -12.10 -12.26 -4.12
C HIS A 123 -13.28 -11.63 -4.86
N GLY A 124 -13.06 -10.91 -5.96
CA GLY A 124 -14.04 -9.99 -6.53
C GLY A 124 -14.39 -8.85 -5.57
N ILE A 125 -15.21 -7.90 -6.04
CA ILE A 125 -15.65 -6.76 -5.20
C ILE A 125 -16.46 -7.24 -3.99
N LYS A 126 -17.42 -8.14 -4.24
CA LYS A 126 -18.29 -8.68 -3.19
C LYS A 126 -17.51 -9.50 -2.16
N GLY A 127 -16.65 -10.40 -2.61
CA GLY A 127 -15.86 -11.22 -1.69
C GLY A 127 -14.82 -10.40 -0.94
N TYR A 128 -14.27 -9.33 -1.53
CA TYR A 128 -13.44 -8.37 -0.79
C TYR A 128 -14.24 -7.76 0.36
N LYS A 129 -15.44 -7.24 0.08
CA LYS A 129 -16.29 -6.62 1.10
C LYS A 129 -16.67 -7.60 2.21
N GLU A 130 -16.98 -8.85 1.87
CA GLU A 130 -17.31 -9.90 2.84
C GLU A 130 -16.11 -10.25 3.75
N ASN A 131 -14.88 -10.29 3.19
CA ASN A 131 -13.69 -10.64 3.96
C ASN A 131 -13.10 -9.47 4.75
N TRP A 132 -13.12 -8.27 4.17
CA TRP A 132 -12.59 -7.05 4.78
C TRP A 132 -13.59 -6.39 5.74
N GLY A 133 -14.90 -6.51 5.45
CA GLY A 133 -16.00 -6.03 6.28
C GLY A 133 -16.27 -4.54 6.14
N ARG A 134 -15.37 -3.69 6.65
CA ARG A 134 -15.67 -2.26 6.85
C ARG A 134 -15.62 -1.44 5.56
N HIS A 135 -14.62 -1.64 4.72
CA HIS A 135 -14.39 -0.83 3.52
C HIS A 135 -14.76 -1.56 2.22
N GLU A 136 -15.15 -0.79 1.20
CA GLU A 136 -15.39 -1.31 -0.15
C GLU A 136 -14.08 -1.59 -0.87
N PHE A 137 -14.11 -2.43 -1.91
CA PHE A 137 -12.94 -2.58 -2.78
C PHE A 137 -12.64 -1.23 -3.47
N PRO A 138 -11.37 -0.75 -3.46
CA PRO A 138 -11.01 0.58 -3.96
C PRO A 138 -10.90 0.65 -5.49
N LEU A 139 -11.99 0.32 -6.19
CA LEU A 139 -12.03 0.25 -7.65
C LEU A 139 -11.68 1.60 -8.30
N GLU A 140 -12.18 2.70 -7.74
CA GLU A 140 -11.91 4.04 -8.26
C GLU A 140 -10.41 4.39 -8.17
N ALA A 141 -9.79 4.20 -7.01
CA ALA A 141 -8.36 4.46 -6.81
C ALA A 141 -7.50 3.55 -7.71
N MET A 142 -7.86 2.27 -7.82
CA MET A 142 -7.19 1.33 -8.71
C MET A 142 -7.28 1.76 -10.19
N ASN A 143 -8.46 2.22 -10.63
CA ASN A 143 -8.65 2.72 -11.99
C ASN A 143 -7.94 4.05 -12.26
N LYS A 144 -7.79 4.93 -11.26
CA LYS A 144 -7.00 6.16 -11.38
C LYS A 144 -5.51 5.82 -11.52
N LEU A 145 -4.98 4.93 -10.67
CA LEU A 145 -3.60 4.47 -10.75
C LEU A 145 -3.30 3.79 -12.09
N SER A 146 -4.20 2.93 -12.56
CA SER A 146 -4.08 2.30 -13.89
C SER A 146 -3.98 3.33 -15.01
N ARG A 147 -4.83 4.38 -14.98
CA ARG A 147 -4.78 5.47 -15.97
C ARG A 147 -3.47 6.24 -15.92
N ALA A 148 -2.99 6.59 -14.72
CA ALA A 148 -1.71 7.27 -14.55
C ALA A 148 -0.52 6.46 -15.11
N LEU A 149 -0.61 5.13 -15.06
CA LEU A 149 0.40 4.23 -15.63
C LEU A 149 0.25 3.99 -17.15
N GLY A 150 -0.84 4.45 -17.77
CA GLY A 150 -1.17 4.18 -19.18
C GLY A 150 -1.72 2.78 -19.43
N MET A 151 -2.30 2.15 -18.42
CA MET A 151 -2.81 0.77 -18.44
C MET A 151 -4.34 0.72 -18.49
N ALA A 152 -4.88 -0.40 -18.96
CA ALA A 152 -6.33 -0.60 -19.10
C ALA A 152 -7.07 -0.60 -17.75
N THR A 153 -8.11 0.24 -17.66
CA THR A 153 -9.02 0.29 -16.52
C THR A 153 -10.01 -0.87 -16.53
N LEU A 154 -10.53 -1.22 -15.36
CA LEU A 154 -11.68 -2.09 -15.24
C LEU A 154 -12.98 -1.31 -15.35
N GLN A 155 -13.98 -1.94 -15.96
CA GLN A 155 -15.37 -1.49 -15.98
C GLN A 155 -16.14 -2.12 -14.83
#